data_AF-A0A8S2WNL6-F1
#
_entry.id   AF-A0A8S2WNL6-F1
#
_cell.length_a   1.000
_cell.length_b   1.000
_cell.length_c   1.000
_cell.angle_alpha   90.00
_cell.angle_beta   90.00
_cell.angle_gamma   90.00
#
_symmetry.space_group_name_H-M   'P 1'
#
loop_
_entity.id
_entity.type
_entity.pdbx_description
1 polymer ?
#
loop_
_entity_poly.entity_id
_entity_poly.type
_entity_poly.pdbx_seq_one_letter_code
_entity_poly.pdbx_strand_id
1 'polypeptide(L)'
;ADSHQFINDSFEVSSGEVDENLTNKGKCMSTLLYLYFSQQPIPSTFIAFDKTYRLKQDIIDTFKMFGTPSPTLITLTIAIKDKYDDYQGMSFNHLDTNGIKLKLLQKLRDCEVKCSCCGRQCDADHTISTTAEGSEHNKHSCQTGHQLRAMGGIKYEITNAAPLSMCEKLKDNDLITNKDGNIRQKWSEFKNQHSDWTFDTNNMSKSELLRIRAKYTVVWAKIGEKLRK
;
A
#
# COMPACT_ATOMS: atom_id res chain seq x y z
N ALA A 1 -0.25 33.73 -37.86
CA ALA A 1 0.08 32.45 -37.20
C ALA A 1 -0.15 32.68 -35.72
N ASP A 2 -1.25 32.16 -35.20
CA ASP A 2 -1.65 32.39 -33.81
C ASP A 2 -0.68 31.63 -32.89
N SER A 3 0.21 32.35 -32.22
CA SER A 3 1.06 31.76 -31.20
C SER A 3 0.20 31.50 -29.97
N HIS A 4 -0.22 30.26 -29.76
CA HIS A 4 -0.79 29.85 -28.50
C HIS A 4 0.27 30.02 -27.41
N GLN A 5 0.14 31.06 -26.58
CA GLN A 5 0.95 31.19 -25.37
C GLN A 5 0.52 30.12 -24.38
N PHE A 6 1.44 29.24 -24.00
CA PHE A 6 1.19 28.25 -22.97
C PHE A 6 1.51 28.84 -21.59
N ILE A 7 0.97 28.25 -20.52
CA ILE A 7 1.26 28.65 -19.11
C ILE A 7 2.78 28.72 -18.83
N ASN A 8 3.57 27.93 -19.57
CA ASN A 8 5.03 27.94 -19.49
C ASN A 8 5.67 29.26 -19.91
N ASP A 9 5.00 30.06 -20.72
CA ASP A 9 5.50 31.31 -21.23
C ASP A 9 5.23 32.48 -20.30
N SER A 10 4.38 32.32 -19.28
CA SER A 10 4.00 33.43 -18.39
C SER A 10 5.06 33.80 -17.36
N PHE A 11 5.92 32.83 -16.99
CA PHE A 11 6.91 33.00 -15.92
C PHE A 11 8.34 32.70 -16.40
N GLU A 12 9.27 33.61 -16.09
CA GLU A 12 10.72 33.41 -16.21
C GLU A 12 11.21 32.53 -15.03
N VAL A 13 12.01 31.51 -15.35
CA VAL A 13 12.49 30.49 -14.38
C VAL A 13 13.90 30.82 -13.91
N SER A 14 14.20 30.51 -12.64
CA SER A 14 15.52 30.68 -12.02
C SER A 14 16.47 29.47 -12.16
N SER A 15 16.31 28.62 -13.18
CA SER A 15 16.95 27.28 -13.41
C SER A 15 16.25 26.08 -12.73
N GLY A 16 16.37 24.87 -13.32
CA GLY A 16 15.81 23.61 -12.79
C GLY A 16 15.36 22.60 -13.86
N GLU A 17 14.93 21.41 -13.43
CA GLU A 17 14.36 20.38 -14.31
C GLU A 17 12.99 20.77 -14.88
N VAL A 18 12.65 20.27 -16.07
CA VAL A 18 11.44 20.69 -16.82
C VAL A 18 10.16 20.39 -16.03
N ASP A 19 9.99 19.17 -15.52
CA ASP A 19 8.76 18.73 -14.85
C ASP A 19 8.51 19.45 -13.52
N GLU A 20 9.58 19.72 -12.77
CA GLU A 20 9.53 20.52 -11.55
C GLU A 20 9.08 21.96 -11.86
N ASN A 21 9.60 22.54 -12.94
CA ASN A 21 9.22 23.87 -13.39
C ASN A 21 7.77 23.94 -13.86
N LEU A 22 7.23 22.91 -14.51
CA LEU A 22 5.81 22.85 -14.88
C LEU A 22 4.91 22.91 -13.64
N THR A 23 5.25 22.12 -12.62
CA THR A 23 4.48 22.03 -11.37
C THR A 23 4.49 23.36 -10.62
N ASN A 24 5.66 23.97 -10.51
CA ASN A 24 5.83 25.24 -9.80
C ASN A 24 5.16 26.41 -10.54
N LYS A 25 5.27 26.47 -11.88
CA LYS A 25 4.55 27.45 -12.70
C LYS A 25 3.03 27.29 -12.60
N GLY A 26 2.54 26.05 -12.52
CA GLY A 26 1.13 25.78 -12.24
C GLY A 26 0.68 26.44 -10.93
N LYS A 27 1.46 26.26 -9.85
CA LYS A 27 1.21 26.91 -8.56
C LYS A 27 1.23 28.44 -8.66
N CYS A 28 2.22 29.02 -9.32
CA CYS A 28 2.31 30.47 -9.56
C CYS A 28 1.09 30.99 -10.34
N MET A 29 0.64 30.27 -11.37
CA MET A 29 -0.54 30.64 -12.17
C MET A 29 -1.81 30.59 -11.32
N SER A 30 -2.00 29.56 -10.49
CA SER A 30 -3.13 29.49 -9.56
C SER A 30 -3.13 30.67 -8.58
N THR A 31 -1.96 31.04 -8.04
CA THR A 31 -1.83 32.23 -7.19
C THR A 31 -2.15 33.52 -7.94
N LEU A 32 -1.64 33.69 -9.17
CA LEU A 32 -1.92 34.85 -10.01
C LEU A 32 -3.42 35.02 -10.27
N LEU A 33 -4.11 33.94 -10.66
CA LEU A 33 -5.55 33.95 -10.89
C LEU A 33 -6.32 34.30 -9.61
N TYR A 34 -5.93 33.74 -8.47
CA TYR A 34 -6.53 34.07 -7.19
C TYR A 34 -6.40 35.58 -6.88
N LEU A 35 -5.19 36.14 -7.01
CA LEU A 35 -4.95 37.57 -6.74
C LEU A 35 -5.81 38.45 -7.65
N TYR A 36 -5.88 38.12 -8.93
CA TYR A 36 -6.73 38.83 -9.88
C TYR A 36 -8.22 38.76 -9.50
N PHE A 37 -8.76 37.56 -9.28
CA PHE A 37 -10.18 37.37 -8.96
C PHE A 37 -10.57 37.90 -7.58
N SER A 38 -9.62 38.06 -6.67
CA SER A 38 -9.83 38.68 -5.35
C SER A 38 -9.49 40.18 -5.31
N GLN A 39 -9.17 40.79 -6.45
CA GLN A 39 -8.74 42.18 -6.59
C GLN A 39 -7.53 42.57 -5.72
N GLN A 40 -6.62 41.63 -5.48
CA GLN A 40 -5.37 41.89 -4.80
C GLN A 40 -4.30 42.38 -5.78
N PRO A 41 -3.31 43.18 -5.31
CA PRO A 41 -2.19 43.59 -6.14
C PRO A 41 -1.43 42.38 -6.71
N ILE A 42 -1.23 42.37 -8.02
CA ILE A 42 -0.45 41.32 -8.70
C ILE A 42 1.05 41.65 -8.56
N PRO A 43 1.84 40.82 -7.86
CA PRO A 43 3.28 41.04 -7.75
C PRO A 43 4.00 40.65 -9.04
N SER A 44 5.20 41.20 -9.24
CA SER A 44 6.09 40.80 -10.34
C SER A 44 6.86 39.50 -10.07
N THR A 45 6.84 39.01 -8.83
CA THR A 45 7.57 37.81 -8.38
C THR A 45 6.69 36.91 -7.52
N PHE A 46 6.83 35.60 -7.71
CA PHE A 46 6.10 34.56 -7.00
C PHE A 46 7.10 33.55 -6.41
N ILE A 47 6.76 33.00 -5.24
CA ILE A 47 7.57 31.96 -4.59
C ILE A 47 6.77 30.65 -4.63
N ALA A 48 7.38 29.60 -5.17
CA ALA A 48 6.83 28.25 -5.19
C ALA A 48 7.94 27.25 -4.84
N PHE A 49 7.74 26.50 -3.74
CA PHE A 49 8.68 25.48 -3.25
C PHE A 49 10.12 26.01 -3.18
N ASP A 50 10.29 27.12 -2.47
CA ASP A 50 11.57 27.82 -2.23
C ASP A 50 12.28 28.35 -3.47
N LYS A 51 11.62 28.31 -4.64
CA LYS A 51 12.11 28.90 -5.88
C LYS A 51 11.34 30.17 -6.23
N THR A 52 12.05 31.15 -6.78
CA THR A 52 11.49 32.43 -7.21
C THR A 52 11.22 32.40 -8.71
N TYR A 53 10.00 32.80 -9.09
CA TYR A 53 9.51 32.91 -10.45
C TYR A 53 9.13 34.36 -10.73
N ARG A 54 9.60 34.91 -11.85
CA ARG A 54 9.27 36.28 -12.25
C ARG A 54 8.16 36.25 -13.30
N LEU A 55 7.08 36.98 -13.04
CA LEU A 55 5.98 37.14 -13.99
C LEU A 55 6.42 38.11 -15.09
N LYS A 56 6.23 37.73 -16.35
CA LYS A 56 6.59 38.60 -17.46
C LYS A 56 5.68 39.83 -17.53
N GLN A 57 6.25 40.93 -18.01
CA GLN A 57 5.58 42.23 -18.03
C GLN A 57 4.34 42.25 -18.95
N ASP A 58 4.39 41.57 -20.08
CA ASP A 58 3.26 41.43 -21.02
C ASP A 58 2.06 40.74 -20.38
N ILE A 59 2.28 39.74 -19.51
CA ILE A 59 1.22 39.10 -18.74
C ILE A 59 0.64 40.07 -17.70
N ILE A 60 1.48 40.80 -16.97
CA ILE A 60 1.02 41.83 -16.02
C ILE A 60 0.11 42.83 -16.73
N ASP A 61 0.53 43.30 -17.90
CA ASP A 61 -0.23 44.28 -18.67
C ASP A 61 -1.53 43.69 -19.23
N THR A 62 -1.52 42.42 -19.64
CA THR A 62 -2.74 41.68 -20.03
C THR A 62 -3.76 41.63 -18.89
N PHE A 63 -3.33 41.31 -17.66
CA PHE A 63 -4.23 41.27 -16.51
C PHE A 63 -4.77 42.66 -16.11
N LYS A 64 -4.00 43.73 -16.33
CA LYS A 64 -4.49 45.11 -16.16
C LYS A 64 -5.54 45.50 -17.21
N MET A 65 -5.46 44.92 -18.40
CA MET A 65 -6.45 45.13 -19.46
C MET A 65 -7.75 44.36 -19.22
N PHE A 66 -7.71 43.30 -18.42
CA PHE A 66 -8.93 42.60 -18.04
C PHE A 66 -9.79 43.49 -17.13
N GLY A 67 -11.10 43.52 -17.42
CA GLY A 67 -12.05 44.28 -16.63
C GLY A 67 -12.25 43.68 -15.24
N THR A 68 -12.64 44.52 -14.28
CA THR A 68 -12.87 44.10 -12.91
C THR A 68 -13.81 42.88 -12.82
N PRO A 69 -13.42 41.81 -12.11
CA PRO A 69 -14.29 40.65 -11.87
C PRO A 69 -15.63 41.06 -11.24
N SER A 70 -16.70 40.31 -11.49
CA SER A 70 -18.00 40.59 -10.89
C SER A 70 -17.95 40.39 -9.36
N PRO A 71 -18.77 41.14 -8.58
CA PRO A 71 -18.84 40.98 -7.12
C PRO A 71 -19.04 39.52 -6.68
N THR A 72 -19.92 38.78 -7.37
CA THR A 72 -20.20 37.38 -7.09
C THR A 72 -18.95 36.50 -7.24
N LEU A 73 -18.16 36.72 -8.30
CA LEU A 73 -16.96 35.92 -8.55
C LEU A 73 -15.86 36.20 -7.52
N ILE A 74 -15.75 37.45 -7.06
CA ILE A 74 -14.83 37.84 -5.98
C ILE A 74 -15.19 37.10 -4.69
N THR A 75 -16.45 37.20 -4.27
CA THR A 75 -16.94 36.54 -3.05
C THR A 75 -16.73 35.02 -3.10
N LEU A 76 -17.05 34.39 -4.24
CA LEU A 76 -16.86 32.95 -4.42
C LEU A 76 -15.37 32.56 -4.33
N THR A 77 -14.49 33.32 -4.98
CA THR A 77 -13.05 33.04 -4.98
C THR A 77 -12.45 33.11 -3.59
N ILE A 78 -12.83 34.13 -2.81
CA ILE A 78 -12.39 34.28 -1.41
C ILE A 78 -12.90 33.11 -0.57
N ALA A 79 -14.19 32.77 -0.67
CA ALA A 79 -14.77 31.67 0.10
C ALA A 79 -14.12 30.31 -0.23
N ILE A 80 -13.79 30.04 -1.49
CA ILE A 80 -13.07 28.83 -1.89
C ILE A 80 -11.67 28.78 -1.26
N LYS A 81 -10.96 29.92 -1.25
CA LYS A 81 -9.63 29.99 -0.63
C LYS A 81 -9.68 29.77 0.87
N ASP A 82 -10.60 30.42 1.57
CA ASP A 82 -10.79 30.27 3.01
C ASP A 82 -11.07 28.81 3.37
N LYS A 83 -11.97 28.15 2.62
CA LYS A 83 -12.24 26.73 2.79
C LYS A 83 -11.02 25.85 2.51
N TYR A 84 -10.28 26.15 1.44
CA TYR A 84 -9.07 25.40 1.11
C TYR A 84 -7.99 25.51 2.20
N ASP A 85 -7.81 26.70 2.76
CA ASP A 85 -6.86 26.93 3.85
C ASP A 85 -7.30 26.25 5.15
N ASP A 86 -8.60 26.25 5.45
CA ASP A 86 -9.16 25.43 6.54
C ASP A 86 -8.81 23.95 6.36
N TYR A 87 -8.86 23.43 5.12
CA TYR A 87 -8.51 22.04 4.81
C TYR A 87 -7.00 21.76 4.83
N GLN A 88 -6.14 22.70 4.41
CA GLN A 88 -4.68 22.55 4.44
C GLN A 88 -4.14 22.41 5.88
N GLY A 89 -4.86 22.94 6.87
CA GLY A 89 -4.56 22.76 8.29
C GLY A 89 -5.05 21.42 8.89
N MET A 90 -5.89 20.66 8.18
CA MET A 90 -6.41 19.39 8.68
C MET A 90 -5.41 18.26 8.41
N SER A 91 -4.83 17.71 9.47
CA SER A 91 -4.12 16.43 9.41
C SER A 91 -5.00 15.36 8.76
N PHE A 92 -4.42 14.43 7.99
CA PHE A 92 -5.13 13.26 7.45
C PHE A 92 -5.93 12.52 8.53
N ASN A 93 -5.45 12.55 9.78
CA ASN A 93 -6.14 11.96 10.93
C ASN A 93 -7.52 12.61 11.21
N HIS A 94 -7.73 13.86 10.79
CA HIS A 94 -8.98 14.59 10.96
C HIS A 94 -9.98 14.31 9.83
N LEU A 95 -9.47 14.02 8.62
CA LEU A 95 -10.26 13.54 7.48
C LEU A 95 -10.60 12.05 7.60
N ASP A 96 -9.84 11.32 8.42
CA ASP A 96 -10.02 9.90 8.67
C ASP A 96 -11.12 9.61 9.71
N THR A 97 -12.34 10.10 9.44
CA THR A 97 -13.50 9.93 10.33
C THR A 97 -13.92 8.46 10.51
N ASN A 98 -13.47 7.57 9.62
CA ASN A 98 -13.86 6.16 9.59
C ASN A 98 -12.70 5.17 9.86
N GLY A 99 -11.53 5.66 10.29
CA GLY A 99 -10.36 4.82 10.54
C GLY A 99 -9.80 4.12 9.28
N ILE A 100 -10.06 4.66 8.09
CA ILE A 100 -9.54 4.26 6.79
C ILE A 100 -8.02 4.20 6.82
N LYS A 101 -7.32 5.16 7.46
CA LYS A 101 -5.85 5.11 7.58
C LYS A 101 -5.42 3.86 8.33
N LEU A 102 -6.07 3.55 9.44
CA LEU A 102 -5.75 2.39 10.26
C LEU A 102 -6.03 1.10 9.49
N LYS A 103 -7.16 1.02 8.77
CA LYS A 103 -7.51 -0.12 7.92
C LYS A 103 -6.53 -0.32 6.76
N LEU A 104 -6.09 0.76 6.11
CA LEU A 104 -5.08 0.70 5.04
C LEU A 104 -3.71 0.30 5.60
N LEU A 105 -3.32 0.82 6.77
CA LEU A 105 -2.11 0.40 7.46
C LEU A 105 -2.17 -1.07 7.90
N GLN A 106 -3.33 -1.57 8.32
CA GLN A 106 -3.54 -3.00 8.61
C GLN A 106 -3.48 -3.84 7.33
N LYS A 107 -4.02 -3.36 6.19
CA LYS A 107 -3.83 -4.04 4.89
C LYS A 107 -2.37 -4.10 4.44
N LEU A 108 -1.58 -3.09 4.81
CA LEU A 108 -0.15 -3.03 4.46
C LEU A 108 0.73 -3.81 5.44
N ARG A 109 0.29 -3.98 6.69
CA ARG A 109 0.96 -4.84 7.67
C ARG A 109 0.44 -6.26 7.49
N ASP A 110 1.14 -7.02 6.64
CA ASP A 110 0.93 -8.47 6.55
C ASP A 110 0.93 -9.07 7.96
N CYS A 111 0.03 -10.04 8.21
CA CYS A 111 0.00 -10.75 9.49
C CYS A 111 1.37 -11.34 9.80
N GLU A 112 1.93 -11.04 10.97
CA GLU A 112 3.28 -11.51 11.34
C GLU A 112 3.29 -12.97 11.80
N VAL A 113 2.10 -13.55 12.06
CA VAL A 113 1.96 -14.91 12.56
C VAL A 113 2.36 -15.91 11.48
N LYS A 114 3.17 -16.90 11.85
CA LYS A 114 3.62 -17.98 10.97
C LYS A 114 2.90 -19.28 11.31
N CYS A 115 2.57 -20.05 10.28
CA CYS A 115 1.97 -21.37 10.43
C CYS A 115 2.87 -22.29 11.24
N SER A 116 2.38 -22.80 12.37
CA SER A 116 3.13 -23.70 13.26
C SER A 116 3.54 -25.02 12.59
N CYS A 117 2.86 -25.42 11.50
CA CYS A 117 3.13 -26.68 10.80
C CYS A 117 4.15 -26.57 9.66
N CYS A 118 4.21 -25.44 8.94
CA CYS A 118 5.13 -25.30 7.80
C CYS A 118 6.00 -24.05 7.85
N GLY A 119 5.76 -23.12 8.78
CA GLY A 119 6.52 -21.88 8.96
C GLY A 119 6.20 -20.77 7.95
N ARG A 120 5.23 -20.98 7.04
CA ARG A 120 4.78 -19.96 6.10
C ARG A 120 4.05 -18.83 6.85
N GLN A 121 4.29 -17.59 6.44
CA GLN A 121 3.57 -16.43 6.99
C GLN A 121 2.07 -16.48 6.61
N CYS A 122 1.22 -16.09 7.55
CA CYS A 122 -0.22 -15.96 7.33
C CYS A 122 -0.48 -14.93 6.21
N ASP A 123 -1.39 -15.26 5.29
CA ASP A 123 -1.81 -14.40 4.18
C ASP A 123 -3.33 -14.16 4.18
N ALA A 124 -3.99 -14.40 5.32
CA ALA A 124 -5.40 -14.08 5.51
C ALA A 124 -5.62 -12.56 5.48
N ASP A 125 -6.63 -12.09 4.76
CA ASP A 125 -7.07 -10.69 4.83
C ASP A 125 -7.85 -10.44 6.13
N HIS A 126 -7.11 -10.13 7.20
CA HIS A 126 -7.66 -9.82 8.51
C HIS A 126 -8.45 -8.50 8.56
N THR A 127 -8.56 -7.75 7.45
CA THR A 127 -9.35 -6.51 7.39
C THR A 127 -10.82 -6.76 7.02
N ILE A 128 -11.16 -7.98 6.58
CA ILE A 128 -12.54 -8.38 6.28
C ILE A 128 -13.36 -8.52 7.55
N SER A 129 -12.73 -8.87 8.68
CA SER A 129 -13.38 -9.08 9.97
C SER A 129 -12.98 -8.00 10.96
N THR A 130 -13.92 -7.55 11.78
CA THR A 130 -13.64 -6.59 12.87
C THR A 130 -13.23 -7.27 14.18
N THR A 131 -13.21 -8.60 14.21
CA THR A 131 -12.84 -9.39 15.39
C THR A 131 -11.32 -9.58 15.47
N ALA A 132 -10.80 -9.90 16.66
CA ALA A 132 -9.36 -10.07 16.88
C ALA A 132 -8.77 -11.18 16.00
N GLU A 133 -7.53 -11.00 15.54
CA GLU A 133 -6.80 -12.01 14.76
C GLU A 133 -6.72 -13.33 15.54
N GLY A 134 -6.92 -14.45 14.84
CA GLY A 134 -6.97 -15.80 15.44
C GLY A 134 -8.32 -16.17 16.08
N SER A 135 -9.29 -15.25 16.13
CA SER A 135 -10.64 -15.56 16.60
C SER A 135 -11.45 -16.38 15.58
N GLU A 136 -12.60 -16.92 16.00
CA GLU A 136 -13.46 -17.80 15.19
C GLU A 136 -13.80 -17.23 13.79
N HIS A 137 -13.99 -15.91 13.70
CA HIS A 137 -14.33 -15.20 12.47
C HIS A 137 -13.15 -14.43 11.86
N ASN A 138 -11.93 -14.61 12.36
CA ASN A 138 -10.73 -13.95 11.86
C ASN A 138 -9.48 -14.85 12.00
N LYS A 139 -9.63 -16.14 11.69
CA LYS A 139 -8.58 -17.16 11.81
C LYS A 139 -7.41 -16.91 10.88
N HIS A 140 -6.24 -17.37 11.30
CA HIS A 140 -5.05 -17.39 10.45
C HIS A 140 -5.18 -18.45 9.36
N SER A 141 -4.57 -18.22 8.19
CA SER A 141 -4.57 -19.20 7.11
C SER A 141 -3.40 -18.99 6.15
N CYS A 142 -3.16 -20.00 5.31
CA CYS A 142 -2.31 -19.89 4.13
C CYS A 142 -3.20 -20.05 2.87
N GLN A 143 -4.03 -19.04 2.59
CA GLN A 143 -4.99 -18.99 1.47
C GLN A 143 -4.33 -19.29 0.13
N THR A 144 -3.10 -18.82 -0.08
CA THR A 144 -2.34 -19.07 -1.30
C THR A 144 -1.47 -20.33 -1.18
N GLY A 145 -1.93 -21.33 -0.42
CA GLY A 145 -1.30 -22.62 -0.17
C GLY A 145 -0.21 -22.58 0.90
N HIS A 146 0.20 -23.73 1.43
CA HIS A 146 1.32 -23.89 2.34
C HIS A 146 2.60 -24.23 1.57
N GLN A 147 3.74 -23.99 2.23
CA GLN A 147 5.04 -24.43 1.74
C GLN A 147 5.33 -25.89 2.14
N LEU A 148 6.38 -26.47 1.55
CA LEU A 148 6.88 -27.76 2.01
C LEU A 148 7.33 -27.64 3.47
N ARG A 149 6.93 -28.58 4.32
CA ARG A 149 7.27 -28.57 5.75
C ARG A 149 8.78 -28.51 6.00
N ALA A 150 9.55 -29.16 5.13
CA ALA A 150 11.01 -29.06 5.10
C ALA A 150 11.56 -27.62 5.01
N MET A 151 10.87 -26.72 4.31
CA MET A 151 11.28 -25.30 4.23
C MET A 151 11.08 -24.55 5.54
N GLY A 152 10.20 -25.05 6.40
CA GLY A 152 10.05 -24.57 7.78
C GLY A 152 11.12 -25.10 8.75
N GLY A 153 12.10 -25.87 8.25
CA GLY A 153 13.16 -26.49 9.05
C GLY A 153 12.76 -27.82 9.70
N ILE A 154 11.59 -28.37 9.38
CA ILE A 154 11.11 -29.62 9.96
C ILE A 154 11.87 -30.80 9.35
N LYS A 155 12.22 -31.79 10.16
CA LYS A 155 12.84 -33.05 9.74
C LYS A 155 12.09 -34.23 10.40
N TYR A 156 12.08 -35.39 9.75
CA TYR A 156 11.60 -36.60 10.39
C TYR A 156 12.57 -37.03 11.49
N GLU A 157 12.07 -37.26 12.69
CA GLU A 157 12.87 -37.63 13.86
C GLU A 157 13.76 -38.87 13.62
N ILE A 158 13.20 -39.92 13.02
CA ILE A 158 13.90 -41.22 12.86
C ILE A 158 14.96 -41.16 11.76
N THR A 159 14.65 -40.55 10.62
CA THR A 159 15.50 -40.61 9.41
C THR A 159 16.31 -39.34 9.18
N ASN A 160 16.03 -38.28 9.95
CA ASN A 160 16.50 -36.92 9.72
C ASN A 160 16.21 -36.40 8.29
N ALA A 161 15.26 -37.03 7.60
CA ALA A 161 14.91 -36.68 6.22
C ALA A 161 13.94 -35.48 6.18
N ALA A 162 14.01 -34.71 5.11
CA ALA A 162 13.19 -33.52 4.94
C ALA A 162 11.77 -33.89 4.44
N PRO A 163 10.69 -33.53 5.14
CA PRO A 163 9.32 -33.80 4.72
C PRO A 163 8.91 -32.87 3.58
N LEU A 164 8.73 -33.45 2.39
CA LEU A 164 8.24 -32.74 1.19
C LEU A 164 6.71 -32.81 1.05
N SER A 165 6.01 -33.01 2.16
CA SER A 165 4.55 -32.82 2.25
C SER A 165 4.24 -31.36 2.57
N MET A 166 3.09 -30.89 2.07
CA MET A 166 2.47 -29.61 2.43
C MET A 166 1.28 -29.92 3.35
N CYS A 167 0.85 -28.97 4.18
CA CYS A 167 -0.19 -29.18 5.20
C CYS A 167 -1.49 -29.71 4.59
N GLU A 168 -1.84 -29.23 3.41
CA GLU A 168 -3.00 -29.60 2.58
C GLU A 168 -3.09 -31.09 2.24
N LYS A 169 -1.96 -31.79 2.27
CA LYS A 169 -1.89 -33.21 1.91
C LYS A 169 -1.95 -34.13 3.12
N LEU A 170 -1.90 -33.56 4.33
CA LEU A 170 -1.95 -34.32 5.56
C LEU A 170 -3.40 -34.73 5.84
N LYS A 171 -3.59 -36.01 6.09
CA LYS A 171 -4.85 -36.57 6.57
C LYS A 171 -4.85 -36.55 8.09
N ASP A 172 -6.04 -36.54 8.69
CA ASP A 172 -6.22 -36.44 10.14
C ASP A 172 -5.46 -37.50 10.95
N ASN A 173 -5.29 -38.70 10.38
CA ASN A 173 -4.56 -39.79 11.01
C ASN A 173 -3.04 -39.80 10.69
N ASP A 174 -2.56 -38.91 9.83
CA ASP A 174 -1.13 -38.82 9.51
C ASP A 174 -0.38 -38.31 10.75
N LEU A 175 0.74 -38.96 11.04
CA LEU A 175 1.63 -38.53 12.12
C LEU A 175 2.55 -37.42 11.63
N ILE A 176 2.61 -36.33 12.40
CA ILE A 176 3.50 -35.21 12.15
C ILE A 176 4.38 -34.91 13.35
N THR A 177 5.57 -34.36 13.07
CA THR A 177 6.49 -33.84 14.07
C THR A 177 6.42 -32.31 14.12
N ASN A 178 6.45 -31.69 15.30
CA ASN A 178 6.55 -30.24 15.40
C ASN A 178 7.92 -29.71 14.91
N LYS A 179 8.08 -28.39 14.84
CA LYS A 179 9.32 -27.76 14.36
C LYS A 179 10.56 -28.13 15.18
N ASP A 180 10.38 -28.30 16.48
CA ASP A 180 11.47 -28.67 17.39
C ASP A 180 11.81 -30.17 17.34
N GLY A 181 11.07 -30.97 16.58
CA GLY A 181 11.29 -32.41 16.45
C GLY A 181 10.84 -33.24 17.66
N ASN A 182 10.36 -32.59 18.72
CA ASN A 182 10.15 -33.21 20.04
C ASN A 182 8.77 -33.84 20.23
N ILE A 183 7.78 -33.44 19.43
CA ILE A 183 6.39 -33.89 19.60
C ILE A 183 5.94 -34.58 18.33
N ARG A 184 5.58 -35.86 18.44
CA ARG A 184 4.92 -36.65 17.40
C ARG A 184 3.44 -36.81 17.75
N GLN A 185 2.57 -36.24 16.92
CA GLN A 185 1.12 -36.27 17.14
C GLN A 185 0.36 -36.48 15.84
N LYS A 186 -0.92 -36.84 15.94
CA LYS A 186 -1.79 -36.92 14.76
C LYS A 186 -2.12 -35.53 14.23
N TRP A 187 -2.36 -35.42 12.93
CA TRP A 187 -2.75 -34.15 12.32
C TRP A 187 -4.06 -33.58 12.91
N SER A 188 -5.03 -34.43 13.25
CA SER A 188 -6.26 -33.99 13.92
C SER A 188 -5.99 -33.36 15.28
N GLU A 189 -5.11 -33.94 16.08
CA GLU A 189 -4.70 -33.42 17.39
C GLU A 189 -4.02 -32.05 17.25
N PHE A 190 -3.15 -31.91 16.25
CA PHE A 190 -2.51 -30.64 15.92
C PHE A 190 -3.53 -29.57 15.51
N LYS A 191 -4.50 -29.89 14.65
CA LYS A 191 -5.56 -28.95 14.26
C LYS A 191 -6.38 -28.48 15.46
N ASN A 192 -6.66 -29.36 16.42
CA ASN A 192 -7.39 -29.00 17.63
C ASN A 192 -6.60 -28.05 18.54
N GLN A 193 -5.28 -28.22 18.62
CA GLN A 193 -4.38 -27.32 19.38
C GLN A 193 -4.21 -25.94 18.71
N HIS A 194 -4.40 -25.87 17.39
CA HIS A 194 -4.30 -24.66 16.59
C HIS A 194 -5.65 -24.29 15.97
N SER A 195 -6.68 -24.20 16.82
CA SER A 195 -8.06 -23.89 16.40
C SER A 195 -8.23 -22.45 15.89
N ASP A 196 -7.23 -21.60 16.15
CA ASP A 196 -7.01 -20.24 15.62
C ASP A 196 -6.55 -20.23 14.16
N TRP A 197 -6.20 -21.39 13.61
CA TRP A 197 -5.82 -21.58 12.20
C TRP A 197 -6.89 -22.34 11.42
N THR A 198 -7.02 -21.97 10.14
CA THR A 198 -7.73 -22.75 9.13
C THR A 198 -6.73 -23.42 8.21
N PHE A 199 -6.75 -24.76 8.19
CA PHE A 199 -5.87 -25.59 7.34
C PHE A 199 -6.58 -26.14 6.11
N ASP A 200 -7.84 -25.78 5.91
CA ASP A 200 -8.64 -26.28 4.80
C ASP A 200 -8.23 -25.62 3.48
N THR A 201 -8.18 -26.44 2.43
CA THR A 201 -7.81 -26.00 1.07
C THR A 201 -8.99 -25.55 0.24
N ASN A 202 -10.13 -25.26 0.88
CA ASN A 202 -11.41 -25.09 0.19
C ASN A 202 -11.40 -23.98 -0.86
N ASN A 203 -10.41 -23.08 -0.80
CA ASN A 203 -10.27 -21.95 -1.71
C ASN A 203 -9.34 -22.21 -2.91
N MET A 204 -8.82 -23.43 -3.06
CA MET A 204 -7.84 -23.75 -4.11
C MET A 204 -8.22 -24.98 -4.93
N SER A 205 -8.13 -24.85 -6.26
CA SER A 205 -8.30 -25.98 -7.16
C SER A 205 -7.11 -26.95 -7.10
N LYS A 206 -7.35 -28.21 -7.48
CA LYS A 206 -6.31 -29.25 -7.52
C LYS A 206 -5.13 -28.87 -8.43
N SER A 207 -5.38 -28.17 -9.54
CA SER A 207 -4.34 -27.71 -10.47
C SER A 207 -3.48 -26.62 -9.85
N GLU A 208 -4.05 -25.71 -9.07
CA GLU A 208 -3.30 -24.67 -8.37
C GLU A 208 -2.43 -25.27 -7.26
N LEU A 209 -2.95 -26.21 -6.48
CA LEU A 209 -2.16 -26.94 -5.47
C LEU A 209 -0.98 -27.69 -6.11
N LEU A 210 -1.18 -28.27 -7.30
CA LEU A 210 -0.10 -28.90 -8.07
C LEU A 210 0.95 -27.87 -8.51
N ARG A 211 0.54 -26.70 -8.98
CA ARG A 211 1.44 -25.62 -9.40
C ARG A 211 2.28 -25.10 -8.23
N ILE A 212 1.66 -24.89 -7.08
CA ILE A 212 2.35 -24.46 -5.86
C ILE A 212 3.36 -25.50 -5.40
N ARG A 213 2.96 -26.77 -5.38
CA ARG A 213 3.87 -27.86 -5.04
C ARG A 213 5.07 -27.86 -5.98
N ALA A 214 4.85 -27.78 -7.28
CA ALA A 214 5.93 -27.76 -8.27
C ALA A 214 6.88 -26.57 -8.04
N LYS A 215 6.35 -25.38 -7.76
CA LYS A 215 7.14 -24.20 -7.40
C LYS A 215 8.04 -24.48 -6.20
N TYR A 216 7.49 -24.98 -5.09
CA TYR A 216 8.29 -25.26 -3.90
C TYR A 216 9.26 -26.43 -4.10
N THR A 217 8.92 -27.44 -4.90
CA THR A 217 9.86 -28.52 -5.24
C THR A 217 11.05 -27.98 -6.05
N VAL A 218 10.83 -27.07 -7.01
CA VAL A 218 11.92 -26.41 -7.75
C VAL A 218 12.80 -25.58 -6.82
N VAL A 219 12.20 -24.82 -5.91
CA VAL A 219 12.97 -24.06 -4.91
C VAL A 219 13.76 -25.01 -4.02
N TRP A 220 13.14 -26.08 -3.50
CA TRP A 220 13.80 -27.09 -2.68
C TRP A 220 14.97 -27.76 -3.41
N ALA A 221 14.84 -28.06 -4.70
CA ALA A 221 15.94 -28.62 -5.48
C ALA A 221 17.17 -27.69 -5.55
N LYS A 222 16.97 -26.37 -5.46
CA LYS A 222 18.06 -25.38 -5.51
C LYS A 222 18.70 -25.10 -4.16
N ILE A 223 17.92 -25.10 -3.07
CA ILE A 223 18.39 -24.64 -1.75
C ILE A 223 18.23 -25.67 -0.62
N GLY A 224 17.53 -26.76 -0.86
CA GLY A 224 17.12 -27.73 0.16
C GLY A 224 18.29 -28.40 0.87
N GLU A 225 19.38 -28.70 0.17
CA GLU A 225 20.59 -29.23 0.81
C GLU A 225 21.20 -28.27 1.84
N LYS A 226 21.14 -26.96 1.58
CA LYS A 226 21.64 -25.93 2.51
C LYS A 226 20.74 -25.80 3.74
N LEU A 227 19.43 -26.01 3.56
CA LEU A 227 18.44 -26.02 4.65
C LEU A 227 18.47 -27.33 5.47
N ARG A 228 19.10 -28.39 4.94
CA ARG A 228 19.21 -29.69 5.60
C ARG A 228 20.34 -29.76 6.63
N LYS A 229 21.35 -28.89 6.50
CA LYS A 229 22.42 -28.72 7.49
C LYS A 229 21.86 -28.07 8.76
#